data_AF-A0A7Y2E3H6-F1
#
_entry.id   AF-A0A7Y2E3H6-F1
#
_cell.length_a   1.000
_cell.length_b   1.000
_cell.length_c   1.000
_cell.angle_alpha   90.00
_cell.angle_beta   90.00
_cell.angle_gamma   90.00
#
_symmetry.space_group_name_H-M   'P 1'
#
loop_
_entity.id
_entity.type
_entity.pdbx_description
1 polymer ?
#
loop_
_entity_poly.entity_id
_entity_poly.type
_entity_poly.pdbx_seq_one_letter_code
_entity_poly.pdbx_strand_id
1 'polypeptide(L)'
;MSLSSIFAAISASGFARDLVSTLSKTGAGAQVAVRGAAGSVPAFLCAHLHLKRRGSDETGPIFALLPNADDAAYFCSDLQQILNEEDSVLLFPPSDNRPYDSEHVPDPAPVIERGDVLQRLKEGFNGILVSRIDAVFEKV
;
A
#
# COMPACT_ATOMS: atom_id res chain seq x y z
N MET A 1 7.26 10.07 22.82
CA MET A 1 5.92 10.05 22.20
C MET A 1 5.71 8.68 21.61
N SER A 2 4.54 8.06 21.79
CA SER A 2 4.24 6.76 21.17
C SER A 2 3.82 6.96 19.71
N LEU A 3 4.02 5.96 18.86
CA LEU A 3 3.57 5.99 17.46
C LEU A 3 2.05 6.24 17.36
N SER A 4 1.27 5.65 18.27
CA SER A 4 -0.17 5.89 18.38
C SER A 4 -0.54 7.36 18.64
N SER A 5 0.24 8.06 19.46
CA SER A 5 0.01 9.49 19.72
C SER A 5 0.28 10.37 18.50
N ILE A 6 1.31 10.02 17.71
CA ILE A 6 1.64 10.71 16.45
C ILE A 6 0.55 10.45 15.43
N PHE A 7 0.11 9.20 15.28
CA PHE A 7 -0.96 8.84 14.36
C PHE A 7 -2.27 9.55 14.70
N ALA A 8 -2.62 9.65 15.99
CA ALA A 8 -3.79 10.38 16.44
C ALA A 8 -3.70 11.88 16.10
N ALA A 9 -2.54 12.50 16.31
CA ALA A 9 -2.31 13.91 15.98
C ALA A 9 -2.43 14.17 14.46
N ILE A 10 -1.82 13.32 13.63
CA ILE A 10 -1.88 13.43 12.16
C ILE A 10 -3.31 13.20 11.67
N SER A 11 -3.98 12.17 12.19
CA SER A 11 -5.37 11.84 11.83
C SER A 11 -6.37 12.94 12.20
N ALA A 12 -6.12 13.68 13.28
CA ALA A 12 -6.97 14.79 13.71
C ALA A 12 -6.68 16.11 12.97
N SER A 13 -5.54 16.21 12.28
CA SER A 13 -5.13 17.41 11.55
C SER A 13 -6.18 17.82 10.50
N GLY A 14 -6.27 19.13 10.23
CA GLY A 14 -7.16 19.65 9.18
C GLY A 14 -6.84 19.01 7.83
N PHE A 15 -5.56 18.89 7.52
CA PHE A 15 -5.07 18.29 6.29
C PHE A 15 -5.56 16.85 6.04
N ALA A 16 -5.50 15.96 7.05
CA ALA A 16 -6.00 14.58 6.89
C ALA A 16 -7.52 14.54 6.67
N ARG A 17 -8.27 15.40 7.39
CA ARG A 17 -9.72 15.52 7.22
C ARG A 17 -10.10 16.08 5.85
N ASP A 18 -9.36 17.08 5.37
CA ASP A 18 -9.56 17.70 4.06
C ASP A 18 -9.34 16.68 2.95
N LEU A 19 -8.29 15.84 3.06
CA LEU A 19 -8.02 14.74 2.14
C LEU A 19 -9.19 13.76 2.05
N VAL A 20 -9.67 13.25 3.19
CA VAL A 20 -10.82 12.32 3.24
C VAL A 20 -12.07 12.97 2.64
N SER A 21 -12.34 14.24 3.00
CA SER A 21 -13.52 14.96 2.50
C SER A 21 -13.45 15.28 0.99
N THR A 22 -12.24 15.45 0.46
CA THR A 22 -12.02 15.67 -0.96
C THR A 22 -12.27 14.37 -1.71
N LEU A 23 -11.68 13.26 -1.24
CA LEU A 23 -11.87 11.95 -1.84
C LEU A 23 -13.35 11.53 -1.84
N SER A 24 -14.09 11.73 -0.76
CA SER A 24 -15.51 11.34 -0.69
C SER A 24 -16.44 12.18 -1.60
N LYS A 25 -16.05 13.41 -1.95
CA LYS A 25 -16.78 14.26 -2.90
C LYS A 25 -16.38 14.00 -4.35
N THR A 26 -15.28 13.30 -4.55
CA THR A 26 -14.65 13.11 -5.85
C THR A 26 -15.24 11.87 -6.51
N GLY A 27 -15.71 12.01 -7.75
CA GLY A 27 -16.24 10.89 -8.52
C GLY A 27 -15.16 9.90 -8.99
N ALA A 28 -15.60 8.75 -9.50
CA ALA A 28 -14.69 7.76 -10.07
C ALA A 28 -13.80 8.37 -11.17
N GLY A 29 -12.49 8.11 -11.09
CA GLY A 29 -11.50 8.56 -12.07
C GLY A 29 -10.90 9.95 -11.83
N ALA A 30 -11.34 10.67 -10.81
CA ALA A 30 -10.72 11.95 -10.49
C ALA A 30 -9.44 11.79 -9.64
N GLN A 31 -8.56 12.77 -9.79
CA GLN A 31 -7.18 12.71 -9.30
C GLN A 31 -6.99 13.73 -8.19
N VAL A 32 -6.41 13.29 -7.08
CA VAL A 32 -6.05 14.14 -5.94
C VAL A 32 -4.53 14.10 -5.77
N ALA A 33 -3.91 15.27 -5.81
CA ALA A 33 -2.48 15.42 -5.59
C ALA A 33 -2.22 15.96 -4.18
N VAL A 34 -1.46 15.21 -3.39
CA VAL A 34 -1.05 15.61 -2.05
C VAL A 34 0.38 16.16 -2.10
N ARG A 35 0.59 17.38 -1.59
CA ARG A 35 1.91 18.03 -1.55
C ARG A 35 2.36 18.21 -0.09
N GLY A 36 3.67 18.19 0.12
CA GLY A 36 4.27 18.40 1.45
C GLY A 36 4.20 17.19 2.38
N ALA A 37 3.81 16.02 1.88
CA ALA A 37 3.94 14.77 2.63
C ALA A 37 5.38 14.25 2.49
N ALA A 38 6.18 14.42 3.54
CA ALA A 38 7.58 14.01 3.60
C ALA A 38 7.80 12.95 4.68
N GLY A 39 8.82 12.10 4.51
CA GLY A 39 9.09 10.98 5.42
C GLY A 39 7.92 10.00 5.45
N SER A 40 7.54 9.52 6.65
CA SER A 40 6.45 8.54 6.85
C SER A 40 5.03 9.14 6.80
N VAL A 41 4.89 10.45 6.53
CA VAL A 41 3.56 11.09 6.44
C VAL A 41 2.63 10.41 5.41
N PRO A 42 3.08 10.02 4.20
CA PRO A 42 2.25 9.27 3.26
C PRO A 42 1.70 7.96 3.85
N ALA A 43 2.50 7.23 4.64
CA ALA A 43 2.07 5.99 5.29
C ALA A 43 0.99 6.27 6.34
N PHE A 44 1.17 7.30 7.18
CA PHE A 44 0.14 7.72 8.12
C PHE A 44 -1.18 8.14 7.43
N LEU A 45 -1.11 8.86 6.32
CA LEU A 45 -2.30 9.23 5.54
C LEU A 45 -2.97 8.00 4.93
N CYS A 46 -2.19 7.08 4.35
CA CYS A 46 -2.71 5.86 3.75
C CYS A 46 -3.39 4.97 4.80
N ALA A 47 -2.77 4.78 5.97
CA ALA A 47 -3.37 4.08 7.10
C ALA A 47 -4.68 4.76 7.57
N HIS A 48 -4.68 6.10 7.67
CA HIS A 48 -5.89 6.85 8.02
C HIS A 48 -7.03 6.63 7.01
N LEU A 49 -6.72 6.67 5.72
CA LEU A 49 -7.67 6.43 4.64
C LEU A 49 -8.24 5.00 4.70
N HIS A 50 -7.37 4.00 4.92
CA HIS A 50 -7.78 2.62 5.07
C HIS A 50 -8.78 2.43 6.23
N LEU A 51 -8.48 2.96 7.41
CA LEU A 51 -9.37 2.86 8.57
C LEU A 51 -10.71 3.58 8.36
N LYS A 52 -10.72 4.70 7.62
CA LYS A 52 -11.97 5.40 7.27
C LYS A 52 -12.81 4.63 6.26
N ARG A 53 -12.17 4.03 5.26
CA ARG A 53 -12.85 3.25 4.21
C ARG A 53 -13.42 1.93 4.74
N ARG A 54 -12.77 1.29 5.72
CA ARG A 54 -13.26 0.06 6.37
C ARG A 54 -14.67 0.20 6.98
N GLY A 55 -15.10 1.43 7.30
CA GLY A 55 -16.46 1.73 7.79
C GLY A 55 -17.46 2.19 6.72
N SER A 56 -17.10 2.13 5.44
CA SER A 56 -17.93 2.56 4.30
C SER A 56 -18.30 1.38 3.39
N ASP A 57 -19.28 1.57 2.50
CA ASP A 57 -19.71 0.55 1.52
C ASP A 57 -18.68 0.30 0.39
N GLU A 58 -17.58 1.07 0.34
CA GLU A 58 -16.53 0.89 -0.66
C GLU A 58 -15.70 -0.37 -0.38
N THR A 59 -15.85 -1.36 -1.24
CA THR A 59 -15.12 -2.64 -1.15
C THR A 59 -13.79 -2.60 -1.89
N GLY A 60 -12.85 -3.44 -1.45
CA GLY A 60 -11.58 -3.70 -2.12
C GLY A 60 -10.38 -2.92 -1.56
N PRO A 61 -9.15 -3.39 -1.86
CA PRO A 61 -7.95 -2.88 -1.23
C PRO A 61 -7.54 -1.50 -1.73
N ILE A 62 -6.80 -0.77 -0.90
CA ILE A 62 -6.03 0.39 -1.36
C ILE A 62 -4.76 -0.13 -2.03
N PHE A 63 -4.52 0.28 -3.28
CA PHE A 63 -3.29 -0.08 -3.99
C PHE A 63 -2.29 1.08 -3.98
N ALA A 64 -1.16 0.88 -3.31
CA ALA A 64 -0.05 1.82 -3.23
C ALA A 64 1.08 1.43 -4.19
N LEU A 65 1.35 2.30 -5.16
CA LEU A 65 2.37 2.12 -6.19
C LEU A 65 3.57 3.02 -5.95
N LEU A 66 4.73 2.40 -5.73
CA LEU A 66 5.96 3.05 -5.33
C LEU A 66 7.05 2.85 -6.40
N PRO A 67 8.03 3.78 -6.51
CA PRO A 67 8.93 3.80 -7.66
C PRO A 67 9.99 2.70 -7.64
N ASN A 68 10.44 2.25 -6.46
CA ASN A 68 11.51 1.26 -6.31
C ASN A 68 11.20 0.28 -5.16
N ALA A 69 12.06 -0.75 -4.99
CA ALA A 69 11.88 -1.77 -3.95
C ALA A 69 12.06 -1.22 -2.54
N ASP A 70 13.05 -0.36 -2.32
CA ASP A 70 13.36 0.15 -0.99
C ASP A 70 12.20 1.00 -0.46
N ASP A 71 11.67 1.92 -1.28
CA ASP A 71 10.51 2.73 -0.94
C ASP A 71 9.29 1.85 -0.63
N ALA A 72 9.05 0.80 -1.43
CA ALA A 72 7.95 -0.14 -1.22
C ALA A 72 8.10 -0.90 0.10
N ALA A 73 9.29 -1.39 0.42
CA ALA A 73 9.58 -2.10 1.65
C ALA A 73 9.45 -1.18 2.87
N TYR A 74 10.01 0.03 2.81
CA TYR A 74 9.90 1.01 3.89
C TYR A 74 8.45 1.43 4.13
N PHE A 75 7.70 1.73 3.07
CA PHE A 75 6.30 2.11 3.19
C PHE A 75 5.43 0.97 3.74
N CYS A 76 5.67 -0.27 3.31
CA CYS A 76 5.00 -1.45 3.86
C CYS A 76 5.30 -1.62 5.35
N SER A 77 6.56 -1.50 5.75
CA SER A 77 6.97 -1.60 7.16
C SER A 77 6.34 -0.52 8.02
N ASP A 78 6.33 0.73 7.55
CA ASP A 78 5.67 1.84 8.24
C ASP A 78 4.18 1.55 8.44
N LEU A 79 3.47 1.07 7.41
CA LEU A 79 2.06 0.75 7.50
C LEU A 79 1.78 -0.40 8.48
N GLN A 80 2.59 -1.45 8.47
CA GLN A 80 2.46 -2.57 9.41
C GLN A 80 2.65 -2.10 10.86
N GLN A 81 3.63 -1.24 11.12
CA GLN A 81 3.85 -0.65 12.44
C GLN A 81 2.72 0.29 12.87
N ILE A 82 2.15 1.06 11.93
CA ILE A 82 1.07 2.02 12.22
C ILE A 82 -0.25 1.32 12.51
N LEU A 83 -0.61 0.32 11.70
CA LEU A 83 -1.86 -0.43 11.84
C LEU A 83 -1.77 -1.49 12.93
N ASN A 84 -0.56 -2.00 13.23
CA ASN A 84 -0.32 -3.09 14.15
C ASN A 84 -1.19 -4.33 13.83
N GLU A 85 -1.48 -4.52 12.54
CA GLU A 85 -2.27 -5.60 11.94
C GLU A 85 -1.52 -6.08 10.69
N GLU A 86 -0.63 -7.07 10.82
CA GLU A 86 0.21 -7.56 9.71
C GLU A 86 -0.62 -8.03 8.51
N ASP A 87 -1.76 -8.68 8.75
CA ASP A 87 -2.64 -9.17 7.70
C ASP A 87 -3.40 -8.07 6.95
N SER A 88 -3.35 -6.82 7.41
CA SER A 88 -3.99 -5.69 6.73
C SER A 88 -3.12 -5.10 5.62
N VAL A 89 -1.84 -5.46 5.54
CA VAL A 89 -0.87 -4.91 4.58
C VAL A 89 -0.14 -6.03 3.85
N LEU A 90 -0.24 -6.07 2.52
CA LEU A 90 0.48 -7.03 1.68
C LEU A 90 1.51 -6.30 0.83
N LEU A 91 2.69 -6.90 0.68
CA LEU A 91 3.70 -6.47 -0.29
C LEU A 91 3.64 -7.41 -1.50
N PHE A 92 3.47 -6.86 -2.70
CA PHE A 92 3.51 -7.61 -3.94
C PHE A 92 4.89 -7.46 -4.61
N PRO A 93 5.72 -8.51 -4.64
CA PRO A 93 7.08 -8.41 -5.16
C PRO A 93 7.12 -8.61 -6.69
N PRO A 94 8.17 -8.10 -7.38
CA PRO A 94 8.50 -8.54 -8.74
C PRO A 94 8.99 -9.99 -8.70
N SER A 95 8.90 -10.73 -9.81
CA SER A 95 9.62 -12.01 -9.87
C SER A 95 11.13 -11.78 -9.94
N ASP A 96 11.90 -12.79 -9.52
CA ASP A 96 13.34 -12.84 -9.76
C ASP A 96 13.66 -13.35 -11.17
N ASN A 97 12.75 -13.18 -12.14
CA ASN A 97 12.99 -13.60 -13.50
C ASN A 97 13.84 -12.57 -14.24
N ARG A 98 14.97 -13.02 -14.79
CA ARG A 98 15.87 -12.20 -15.62
C ARG A 98 15.85 -12.74 -17.05
N PRO A 99 15.00 -12.16 -17.93
CA PRO A 99 14.93 -12.62 -19.31
C PRO A 99 16.30 -12.57 -19.97
N TYR A 100 16.64 -13.64 -20.71
CA TYR A 100 17.88 -13.77 -21.50
C TYR A 100 19.17 -13.96 -20.70
N ASP A 101 19.09 -14.16 -19.38
CA ASP A 101 20.22 -14.59 -18.57
C ASP A 101 20.14 -16.10 -18.33
N SER A 102 20.87 -16.87 -19.14
CA SER A 102 20.86 -18.34 -19.07
C SER A 102 21.64 -18.91 -17.88
N GLU A 103 22.47 -18.09 -17.22
CA GLU A 103 23.23 -18.49 -16.04
C GLU A 103 22.47 -18.16 -14.74
N HIS A 104 21.49 -17.26 -14.82
CA HIS A 104 20.61 -16.93 -13.72
C HIS A 104 19.66 -18.08 -13.38
N VAL A 105 19.70 -18.52 -12.12
CA VAL A 105 18.74 -19.46 -11.56
C VAL A 105 17.78 -18.63 -10.70
N PRO A 106 16.51 -18.45 -11.13
CA PRO A 106 15.55 -17.65 -10.37
C PRO A 106 15.30 -18.22 -8.98
N ASP A 107 15.27 -17.35 -7.97
CA ASP A 107 14.76 -17.71 -6.65
C ASP A 107 13.24 -17.99 -6.75
N PRO A 108 12.76 -19.16 -6.30
CA PRO A 108 11.33 -19.46 -6.25
C PRO A 108 10.55 -18.59 -5.25
N ALA A 109 11.19 -18.00 -4.24
CA ALA A 109 10.49 -17.31 -3.15
C ALA A 109 9.56 -16.18 -3.63
N PRO A 110 9.98 -15.23 -4.49
CA PRO A 110 9.09 -14.16 -4.96
C PRO A 110 7.89 -14.68 -5.77
N VAL A 111 8.06 -15.80 -6.48
CA VAL A 111 6.96 -16.42 -7.25
C VAL A 111 5.91 -17.01 -6.31
N ILE A 112 6.34 -17.64 -5.22
CA ILE A 112 5.45 -18.18 -4.19
C ILE A 112 4.70 -17.04 -3.50
N GLU A 113 5.42 -16.00 -3.06
CA GLU A 113 4.83 -14.83 -2.40
C GLU A 113 3.80 -14.12 -3.31
N ARG A 114 4.08 -14.00 -4.60
CA ARG A 114 3.10 -13.48 -5.59
C ARG A 114 1.85 -14.34 -5.63
N GLY A 115 1.99 -15.66 -5.69
CA GLY A 115 0.87 -16.60 -5.67
C GLY A 115 -0.02 -16.42 -4.45
N ASP A 116 0.58 -16.30 -3.27
CA ASP A 116 -0.13 -16.11 -2.00
C ASP A 116 -0.88 -14.76 -1.97
N VAL A 117 -0.24 -13.68 -2.40
CA VAL A 117 -0.88 -12.36 -2.48
C VAL A 117 -2.07 -12.37 -3.45
N LEU A 118 -1.91 -12.96 -4.63
CA LEU A 118 -2.99 -13.06 -5.62
C LEU A 118 -4.14 -13.93 -5.12
N GLN A 119 -3.85 -15.01 -4.38
CA GLN A 119 -4.86 -15.85 -3.76
C GLN A 119 -5.67 -15.06 -2.71
N ARG A 120 -5.00 -14.29 -1.84
CA ARG A 120 -5.67 -13.41 -0.87
C ARG A 120 -6.55 -12.35 -1.57
N LEU A 121 -6.06 -11.76 -2.66
CA LEU A 121 -6.86 -10.81 -3.47
C LEU A 121 -8.12 -11.47 -4.04
N LYS A 122 -8.00 -12.70 -4.57
CA LYS A 122 -9.12 -13.48 -5.08
C LYS A 122 -10.14 -13.82 -3.98
N GLU A 123 -9.68 -14.03 -2.75
CA GLU A 123 -10.52 -14.30 -1.58
C GLU A 123 -11.19 -13.05 -0.99
N GLY A 124 -10.99 -11.86 -1.59
CA GLY A 124 -11.65 -10.63 -1.18
C GLY A 124 -10.87 -9.80 -0.17
N PHE A 125 -9.54 -9.85 -0.22
CA PHE A 125 -8.66 -9.01 0.60
C PHE A 125 -9.10 -7.53 0.58
N ASN A 126 -9.28 -6.96 1.77
CA ASN A 126 -9.74 -5.59 1.97
C ASN A 126 -8.77 -4.82 2.87
N GLY A 127 -7.50 -4.78 2.48
CA GLY A 127 -6.42 -4.09 3.18
C GLY A 127 -5.69 -3.09 2.29
N ILE A 128 -4.40 -2.93 2.52
CA ILE A 128 -3.49 -2.13 1.70
C ILE A 128 -2.55 -3.08 0.95
N LEU A 129 -2.54 -2.99 -0.37
CA LEU A 129 -1.59 -3.68 -1.23
C LEU A 129 -0.49 -2.69 -1.62
N VAL A 130 0.75 -2.95 -1.24
CA VAL A 130 1.93 -2.16 -1.60
C VAL A 130 2.68 -2.88 -2.72
N SER A 131 3.07 -2.15 -3.76
CA SER A 131 3.85 -2.71 -4.87
C SER A 131 4.75 -1.65 -5.48
N ARG A 132 5.72 -2.11 -6.28
CA ARG A 132 6.56 -1.26 -7.13
C ARG A 132 6.15 -1.36 -8.59
N ILE A 133 6.48 -0.32 -9.35
CA ILE A 133 6.01 -0.12 -10.73
C ILE A 133 6.31 -1.33 -11.65
N ASP A 134 7.54 -1.83 -11.63
CA ASP A 134 8.00 -2.97 -12.44
C ASP A 134 7.30 -4.29 -12.07
N ALA A 135 6.98 -4.52 -10.79
CA ALA A 135 6.27 -5.73 -10.35
C ALA A 135 4.87 -5.86 -10.97
N VAL A 136 4.26 -4.73 -11.36
CA VAL A 136 2.91 -4.67 -11.95
C VAL A 136 2.91 -4.84 -13.46
N PHE A 137 4.01 -4.47 -14.12
CA PHE A 137 4.15 -4.67 -15.56
C PHE A 137 4.46 -6.12 -15.93
N GLU A 138 4.95 -6.89 -14.97
CA GLU A 138 5.11 -8.32 -15.16
C GLU A 138 3.75 -9.00 -15.35
N LYS A 139 3.59 -9.70 -16.47
CA LYS A 139 2.35 -10.43 -16.76
C LYS A 139 2.12 -11.52 -15.73
N VAL A 140 0.89 -11.58 -15.26
CA VAL A 140 0.32 -12.61 -14.38
C VAL A 140 -0.52 -13.60 -15.17
#